data_AF-A0A4U9D638-F1
#
_entry.id   AF-A0A4U9D638-F1
#
_cell.length_a   1.000
_cell.length_b   1.000
_cell.length_c   1.000
_cell.angle_alpha   90.00
_cell.angle_beta   90.00
_cell.angle_gamma   90.00
#
_symmetry.space_group_name_H-M   'P 1'
#
loop_
_entity.id
_entity.type
_entity.pdbx_description
1 polymer ?
#
loop_
_entity_poly.entity_id
_entity_poly.type
_entity_poly.pdbx_seq_one_letter_code
_entity_poly.pdbx_strand_id
1 'polypeptide(L)' 'MFGQQAHHARRQQAARGHDIEIEVAMFLEETLTEQTRTISYRLPVYNIFGMVESETPKR' A
#
# COMPACT_ATOMS: atom_id res chain seq x y z
N MET A 1 -12.24 -29.51 39.37
CA MET A 1 -12.14 -29.36 37.90
C MET A 1 -12.14 -27.87 37.58
N PHE A 2 -10.96 -27.24 37.44
CA PHE A 2 -10.84 -25.82 37.12
C PHE A 2 -10.24 -25.69 35.72
N GLY A 3 -11.09 -25.40 34.73
CA GLY A 3 -10.66 -25.10 33.37
C GLY A 3 -10.10 -23.69 33.33
N GLN A 4 -8.78 -23.57 33.21
CA GLN A 4 -8.11 -22.32 32.91
C GLN A 4 -8.62 -21.82 31.56
N GLN A 5 -9.39 -20.73 31.58
CA GLN A 5 -9.70 -19.95 30.40
C GLN A 5 -8.38 -19.39 29.88
N ALA A 6 -7.80 -20.10 28.90
CA ALA A 6 -6.73 -19.57 28.10
C ALA A 6 -7.27 -18.33 27.41
N HIS A 7 -6.92 -17.16 27.94
CA HIS A 7 -7.07 -15.89 27.27
C HIS A 7 -6.24 -15.96 25.99
N HIS A 8 -6.83 -16.47 24.92
CA HIS A 8 -6.37 -16.24 23.57
C HIS A 8 -6.53 -14.74 23.32
N ALA A 9 -5.53 -13.97 23.75
CA ALA A 9 -5.27 -12.65 23.24
C ALA A 9 -5.09 -12.84 21.73
N ARG A 10 -6.19 -12.70 20.99
CA ARG A 10 -6.19 -12.57 19.54
C ARG A 10 -5.37 -11.32 19.27
N ARG A 11 -4.05 -11.49 19.09
CA ARG A 11 -3.20 -10.49 18.46
C ARG A 11 -3.94 -10.13 17.18
N GLN A 12 -4.60 -8.98 17.19
CA GLN A 12 -5.19 -8.41 16.00
C GLN A 12 -4.02 -8.28 15.04
N GLN A 13 -3.95 -9.16 14.04
CA GLN A 13 -2.99 -9.03 12.95
C GLN A 13 -3.25 -7.65 12.37
N ALA A 14 -2.26 -6.76 12.46
CA ALA A 14 -2.36 -5.44 11.84
C ALA A 14 -2.70 -5.66 10.36
N ALA A 15 -3.77 -5.02 9.88
CA ALA A 15 -4.13 -5.10 8.49
C ALA A 15 -2.96 -4.59 7.64
N ARG A 16 -2.52 -5.38 6.67
CA ARG A 16 -1.48 -4.97 5.72
C ARG A 16 -2.04 -3.87 4.81
N GLY A 17 -1.18 -2.96 4.36
CA GLY A 17 -1.52 -1.98 3.33
C GLY A 17 -1.83 -2.63 1.97
N HIS A 18 -2.37 -1.82 1.05
CA HIS A 18 -2.63 -2.22 -0.34
C HIS A 18 -1.48 -1.74 -1.23
N ASP A 19 -1.13 -2.54 -2.22
CA ASP A 19 -0.15 -2.19 -3.23
C ASP A 19 -0.80 -1.32 -4.33
N ILE A 20 0.00 -0.51 -5.02
CA ILE A 20 -0.41 0.25 -6.21
C ILE A 20 0.53 -0.04 -7.36
N GLU A 21 -0.01 -0.01 -8.58
CA GLU A 21 0.75 -0.20 -9.81
C GLU A 21 0.76 1.12 -10.60
N ILE A 22 1.93 1.51 -11.11
CA ILE A 22 2.12 2.74 -11.88
C ILE A 22 2.89 2.38 -13.15
N GLU A 23 2.30 2.68 -14.31
CA GLU A 23 2.98 2.55 -15.59
C GLU A 23 3.97 3.70 -15.77
N VAL A 24 5.25 3.37 -16.04
CA VAL A 24 6.31 4.35 -16.28
C VAL A 24 6.82 4.19 -17.70
N ALA A 25 6.45 5.12 -18.58
CA ALA A 25 6.96 5.15 -19.94
C ALA A 25 8.46 5.49 -19.96
N MET A 26 9.22 4.76 -20.78
CA MET A 26 10.65 4.94 -20.99
C MET A 26 10.95 4.81 -22.49
N PHE A 27 11.72 5.73 -23.03
CA PHE A 27 12.26 5.60 -24.39
C PHE A 27 13.40 4.57 -24.40
N LEU A 28 13.62 3.90 -25.52
CA LEU A 28 14.63 2.85 -25.61
C LEU A 28 16.04 3.39 -25.35
N GLU A 29 16.34 4.59 -25.82
CA GLU A 29 17.63 5.25 -25.67
C GLU A 29 17.98 5.54 -24.21
N GLU A 30 16.96 5.73 -23.37
CA GLU A 30 17.12 5.99 -21.94
C GLU A 30 17.60 4.77 -21.17
N THR A 31 17.53 3.57 -21.76
CA THR A 31 18.05 2.33 -21.17
C THR A 31 19.57 2.20 -21.27
N LEU A 32 20.23 3.04 -22.09
CA LEU A 32 21.67 2.96 -22.35
C LEU A 32 22.52 3.50 -21.19
N THR A 33 21.90 4.23 -20.25
CA THR A 33 22.56 4.88 -19.12
C THR A 33 21.65 4.86 -17.90
N GLU A 34 22.24 4.98 -16.70
CA GLU A 34 21.45 5.13 -15.48
C GLU A 34 20.55 6.38 -15.55
N GLN A 35 19.29 6.23 -15.13
CA GLN A 35 18.27 7.26 -15.17
C GLN A 35 17.56 7.35 -13.82
N THR A 36 17.40 8.57 -13.32
CA THR A 36 16.58 8.87 -12.13
C THR A 36 15.33 9.62 -12.56
N ARG A 37 14.14 9.10 -12.20
CA ARG A 37 12.85 9.74 -12.50
C ARG A 37 12.10 10.05 -11.21
N THR A 38 11.52 11.24 -11.16
CA THR A 38 10.52 11.59 -10.14
C THR A 38 9.15 11.10 -10.62
N ILE A 39 8.51 10.22 -9.84
CA ILE A 39 7.20 9.66 -10.17
C ILE A 39 6.15 10.30 -9.26
N SER A 40 5.23 11.05 -9.85
CA SER A 40 4.09 11.60 -9.13
C SER A 40 2.88 10.68 -9.26
N TYR A 41 2.21 10.37 -8.16
CA TYR A 41 1.06 9.46 -8.12
C TYR A 41 0.03 9.91 -7.09
N ARG A 42 -1.15 9.30 -7.12
CA ARG A 42 -2.22 9.54 -6.14
C ARG A 42 -2.48 8.27 -5.35
N LEU A 43 -2.50 8.39 -4.03
CA LEU A 43 -2.81 7.28 -3.14
C LEU A 43 -4.29 7.32 -2.73
N PRO A 44 -5.05 6.24 -2.96
CA PRO A 44 -6.42 6.15 -2.48
C PRO A 44 -6.44 6.08 -0.95
N VAL A 45 -7.35 6.83 -0.35
CA VAL A 45 -7.68 6.76 1.08
C VAL A 45 -8.99 5.99 1.19
N TYR A 46 -8.93 4.85 1.87
CA TYR A 46 -10.09 3.98 2.04
C TYR A 46 -10.79 4.26 3.37
N ASN A 47 -12.11 4.30 3.33
CA ASN A 47 -12.92 4.30 4.54
C ASN A 47 -12.98 2.88 5.16
N ILE A 48 -13.68 2.75 6.29
CA ILE A 48 -13.83 1.47 7.00
C ILE A 48 -14.55 0.37 6.20
N PHE A 49 -15.26 0.73 5.11
CA PHE A 49 -15.95 -0.20 4.22
C PHE A 49 -15.08 -0.63 3.03
N GLY A 50 -13.83 -0.16 2.95
CA GLY A 50 -12.94 -0.42 1.82
C GLY A 50 -13.29 0.35 0.55
N MET A 51 -14.14 1.36 0.64
CA MET A 51 -14.45 2.26 -0.49
C MET A 51 -13.48 3.43 -0.49
N VAL A 52 -13.11 3.90 -1.68
CA VAL A 52 -12.26 5.09 -1.84
C VAL A 52 -13.06 6.32 -1.39
N GLU A 53 -12.56 7.00 -0.37
CA GLU A 53 -13.14 8.24 0.16
C GLU A 53 -12.47 9.47 -0.44
N SER A 54 -11.15 9.41 -0.69
CA SER A 54 -10.40 10.50 -1.30
C SER A 54 -9.07 10.00 -1.90
N GLU A 55 -8.33 10.91 -2.54
CA GLU A 55 -7.00 10.66 -3.08
C GLU A 55 -5.99 11.69 -2.55
N THR A 56 -4.83 11.23 -2.09
CA THR A 56 -3.72 12.11 -1.66
C THR A 56 -2.59 12.10 -2.70
N PRO A 57 -2.18 13.26 -3.25
CA PRO A 57 -1.06 13.32 -4.18
C PRO A 57 0.29 13.07 -3.48
N LYS A 58 1.18 12.35 -4.17
CA LYS A 58 2.58 12.07 -3.80
C LYS A 58 3.49 12.43 -4.97
N ARG A 59 4.71 12.86 -4.68
CA ARG A 59 5.74 13.24 -5.64
C ARG A 59 7.06 12.57 -5.27
#